data_AF-A0A5K0YP39-F1
#
_entry.id   AF-A0A5K0YP39-F1
#
_cell.length_a   1.000
_cell.length_b   1.000
_cell.length_c   1.000
_cell.angle_alpha   90.00
_cell.angle_beta   90.00
_cell.angle_gamma   90.00
#
_symmetry.space_group_name_H-M   'P 1'
#
loop_
_entity.id
_entity.type
_entity.pdbx_description
1 polymer ?
#
loop_
_entity_poly.entity_id
_entity_poly.type
_entity_poly.pdbx_seq_one_letter_code
_entity_poly.pdbx_strand_id
1 'polypeptide(L)' 'EIASTLGFPDGYMRHYGMDVDVDGILLMSNVVLYGSFQDEQDFPPLLIRAMTFKIPIVAPNLTVIKAY' A
#
# COMPACT_ATOMS: atom_id res chain seq x y z
N GLU A 1 -14.48 -12.04 2.09
CA GLU A 1 -14.16 -13.28 1.36
C GLU A 1 -12.66 -13.54 1.30
N ILE A 2 -11.83 -12.66 0.71
CA ILE A 2 -10.36 -12.85 0.64
C ILE A 2 -9.70 -13.04 2.01
N ALA A 3 -10.06 -12.24 3.03
CA ALA A 3 -9.52 -12.35 4.38
C ALA A 3 -9.79 -13.73 5.01
N SER A 4 -11.02 -14.23 4.84
CA SER A 4 -11.44 -15.54 5.33
C SER A 4 -10.72 -16.68 4.59
N THR A 5 -10.52 -16.56 3.28
CA THR A 5 -9.74 -17.52 2.48
C THR A 5 -8.28 -17.62 2.95
N LEU A 6 -7.71 -16.52 3.44
CA LEU A 6 -6.36 -16.47 3.98
C LEU A 6 -6.29 -16.79 5.49
N GLY A 7 -7.42 -17.17 6.11
CA GLY A 7 -7.49 -17.56 7.52
C GLY A 7 -7.34 -16.41 8.51
N PHE A 8 -7.50 -15.15 8.08
CA PHE A 8 -7.48 -14.02 8.99
C PHE A 8 -8.76 -13.99 9.83
N PRO A 9 -8.67 -13.76 11.15
CA PRO A 9 -9.85 -13.56 11.99
C PRO A 9 -10.62 -12.31 11.57
N ASP A 10 -11.90 -12.27 11.92
CA ASP A 10 -12.75 -11.11 11.63
C ASP A 10 -12.17 -9.83 12.25
N GLY A 11 -12.22 -8.74 11.48
CA GLY A 11 -11.70 -7.43 11.90
C GLY A 11 -10.20 -7.20 11.69
N TYR A 12 -9.42 -8.22 11.32
CA TYR A 12 -7.98 -8.06 11.03
C TYR A 12 -7.69 -7.43 9.66
N MET A 13 -8.63 -7.56 8.73
CA MET A 13 -8.55 -6.91 7.43
C MET A 13 -9.74 -5.97 7.24
N ARG A 14 -9.44 -4.76 6.77
CA ARG A 14 -10.43 -3.81 6.26
C ARG A 14 -10.12 -3.53 4.81
N HIS A 15 -11.11 -3.73 3.96
CA HIS A 15 -11.04 -3.36 2.55
C HIS A 15 -11.60 -1.95 2.39
N TYR A 16 -10.85 -1.08 1.72
CA TYR A 16 -11.27 0.28 1.40
C TYR A 16 -11.37 0.42 -0.12
N GLY A 17 -12.50 0.95 -0.60
CA GLY A 17 -12.73 1.22 -2.01
C GLY A 17 -12.08 2.53 -2.48
N MET A 18 -12.43 2.96 -3.70
CA MET A 18 -11.82 4.13 -4.36
C MET A 18 -12.20 5.49 -3.75
N ASP A 19 -13.28 5.58 -2.97
CA ASP A 19 -13.84 6.84 -2.43
C ASP A 19 -13.46 7.08 -0.96
N VAL A 20 -12.30 6.56 -0.53
CA VAL A 20 -11.83 6.69 0.86
C VAL A 20 -10.80 7.80 0.99
N ASP A 21 -10.75 8.41 2.19
CA ASP A 21 -9.62 9.26 2.60
C ASP A 21 -8.34 8.42 2.74
N VAL A 22 -7.64 8.24 1.63
CA VAL A 22 -6.37 7.52 1.56
C VAL A 22 -5.31 8.19 2.43
N ASP A 23 -5.31 9.52 2.52
CA ASP A 23 -4.30 10.26 3.27
C ASP A 23 -4.50 10.05 4.78
N GLY A 24 -5.75 10.06 5.25
CA GLY A 24 -6.10 9.66 6.62
C GLY A 24 -5.70 8.22 6.94
N ILE A 25 -5.92 7.27 6.02
CA ILE A 25 -5.48 5.89 6.19
C ILE A 25 -3.95 5.80 6.29
N LEU A 26 -3.23 6.48 5.41
CA LEU A 26 -1.78 6.51 5.44
C LEU A 26 -1.28 7.07 6.77
N LEU A 27 -1.81 8.20 7.26
CA LEU A 27 -1.41 8.80 8.54
C LEU A 27 -1.63 7.88 9.75
N MET A 28 -2.63 6.99 9.70
CA MET A 28 -2.86 5.99 10.74
C MET A 28 -1.97 4.74 10.60
N SER A 29 -1.25 4.60 9.50
CA SER A 29 -0.48 3.39 9.16
C SER A 29 0.92 3.45 9.77
N ASN A 30 1.37 2.31 10.32
CA ASN A 30 2.76 2.17 10.77
C ASN A 30 3.72 1.75 9.63
N VAL A 31 3.21 1.09 8.59
CA VAL A 31 3.97 0.62 7.43
C VAL A 31 3.05 0.51 6.21
N VAL A 32 3.57 0.78 5.03
CA VAL A 32 2.88 0.57 3.76
C VAL A 32 3.53 -0.60 3.02
N LEU A 33 2.75 -1.62 2.71
CA LEU A 33 3.17 -2.72 1.84
C LEU A 33 2.60 -2.48 0.44
N TYR A 34 3.48 -2.29 -0.54
CA TYR A 34 3.08 -2.15 -1.93
C TYR A 34 3.11 -3.53 -2.61
N GLY A 35 1.93 -3.98 -3.05
CA GLY A 35 1.73 -5.35 -3.54
C GLY A 35 1.64 -5.52 -5.06
N SER A 36 1.84 -4.45 -5.84
CA SER A 36 1.87 -4.56 -7.31
C SER A 36 3.22 -5.12 -7.75
N PHE A 37 3.20 -6.19 -8.55
CA PHE A 37 4.39 -6.84 -9.13
C PHE A 37 4.53 -6.60 -10.64
N GLN A 38 3.67 -5.76 -11.21
CA GLN A 38 3.77 -5.36 -12.61
C GLN A 38 4.80 -4.24 -12.72
N ASP A 39 5.67 -4.27 -13.73
CA ASP A 39 6.52 -3.11 -14.04
C ASP A 39 5.60 -1.99 -14.56
N GLU A 40 5.18 -1.12 -13.65
CA GLU A 40 4.41 0.07 -13.95
C GLU A 40 5.29 1.06 -14.72
N GLN A 41 4.68 1.81 -15.64
CA GLN A 41 5.39 2.77 -16.49
C GLN A 41 5.99 3.92 -15.66
N ASP A 42 5.32 4.31 -14.58
CA ASP A 42 5.67 5.44 -13.73
C ASP A 42 5.72 5.04 -12.25
N PHE A 43 6.46 5.82 -11.45
CA PHE A 43 6.56 5.56 -10.02
C PHE A 43 5.20 5.73 -9.34
N PRO A 44 4.75 4.78 -8.49
CA PRO A 44 3.40 4.79 -7.95
C PRO A 44 3.13 6.04 -7.09
N PRO A 45 2.12 6.87 -7.42
CA PRO A 45 1.84 8.11 -6.69
C PRO A 45 1.53 7.89 -5.20
N LEU A 46 0.97 6.72 -4.86
CA LEU A 46 0.67 6.34 -3.48
C LEU A 46 1.93 6.23 -2.62
N LEU A 47 3.04 5.76 -3.20
CA LEU A 47 4.31 5.65 -2.50
C LEU A 47 4.89 7.04 -2.20
N ILE A 48 4.77 7.99 -3.13
CA ILE A 48 5.18 9.39 -2.92
C ILE A 48 4.43 10.00 -1.73
N ARG A 49 3.12 9.75 -1.62
CA ARG A 49 2.31 10.22 -0.49
C ARG A 49 2.75 9.59 0.84
N ALA A 50 2.97 8.28 0.86
CA ALA A 50 3.47 7.59 2.05
C ALA A 50 4.85 8.12 2.50
N MET A 51 5.76 8.37 1.54
CA MET A 51 7.06 9.01 1.81
C MET A 51 6.91 10.41 2.39
N THR A 52 5.95 11.20 1.89
CA THR A 52 5.66 12.55 2.40
C THR A 52 5.25 12.51 3.88
N PHE A 53 4.49 11.51 4.28
CA PHE A 53 4.12 11.27 5.68
C PHE A 53 5.20 10.54 6.49
N LYS A 54 6.37 10.24 5.88
CA LYS A 54 7.50 9.53 6.49
C LYS A 54 7.14 8.13 7.00
N ILE A 55 6.19 7.49 6.34
CA ILE A 55 5.78 6.12 6.68
C ILE A 55 6.76 5.14 6.00
N PRO A 56 7.31 4.16 6.71
CA PRO A 56 8.13 3.11 6.11
C PRO A 56 7.37 2.36 5.00
N ILE A 57 8.04 2.12 3.88
CA ILE A 57 7.48 1.42 2.71
C ILE A 57 8.25 0.12 2.50
N VAL A 58 7.51 -0.97 2.35
CA VAL A 58 8.02 -2.25 1.85
C VAL A 58 7.45 -2.45 0.45
N ALA A 59 8.34 -2.60 -0.53
CA ALA A 59 7.96 -2.74 -1.93
C ALA A 59 8.80 -3.83 -2.62
N PRO A 60 8.26 -4.48 -3.66
CA PRO A 60 9.00 -5.41 -4.50
C PRO A 60 10.15 -4.72 -5.23
N ASN A 61 11.13 -5.53 -5.61
CA ASN A 61 12.34 -5.08 -6.28
C ASN A 61 12.11 -4.83 -7.78
N LEU A 62 11.20 -3.90 -8.10
CA LEU A 62 10.85 -3.49 -9.47
C LEU A 62 11.79 -2.40 -9.99
N THR A 63 11.94 -2.31 -11.31
CA THR A 63 12.86 -1.34 -11.92
C THR A 63 12.40 0.09 -11.66
N VAL A 64 11.09 0.34 -11.79
CA VAL A 64 10.48 1.65 -11.56
C VAL A 64 10.66 2.13 -10.11
N ILE A 65 10.63 1.22 -9.14
CA ILE A 65 10.78 1.53 -7.71
C ILE A 65 12.23 1.84 -7.36
N LYS A 66 13.19 1.09 -7.92
CA LYS A 66 14.63 1.31 -7.69
C LYS A 66 15.17 2.61 -8.29
N ALA A 67 14.46 3.19 -9.25
CA ALA A 67 14.91 4.42 -9.92
C ALA A 67 14.75 5.68 -9.03
N TYR A 68 14.10 5.55 -7.87
CA TYR A 68 13.84 6.60 -6.87
C TYR A 68 14.57 6.30 -5.56
#